data_AF-A0A8T6WV04-F1
#
_entry.id   AF-A0A8T6WV04-F1
#
_cell.length_a   1.000
_cell.length_b   1.000
_cell.length_c   1.000
_cell.angle_alpha   90.00
_cell.angle_beta   90.00
_cell.angle_gamma   90.00
#
_symmetry.space_group_name_H-M   'P 1'
#
loop_
_entity.id
_entity.type
_entity.pdbx_description
1 polymer ?
#
loop_
_entity_poly.entity_id
_entity_poly.type
_entity_poly.pdbx_seq_one_letter_code
_entity_poly.pdbx_strand_id
1 'polypeptide(L)'
;MSVTLLAHDDDGDSLIYYVDDARFRLSQPGGGNMATITYTPGEGDVGVLFVTVSVWDVFNTFDDLVLNISVQNVNDPPSLVLFEAVDVSDMDQVEYT
;
A
#
# COMPACT_ATOMS: atom_id res chain seq x y z
N MET A 1 -3.57 2.01 4.86
CA MET A 1 -4.44 3.18 4.57
C MET A 1 -5.74 2.69 3.96
N SER A 2 -6.86 3.36 4.27
CA SER A 2 -8.15 3.15 3.61
C SER A 2 -8.80 4.51 3.38
N VAL A 3 -9.29 4.76 2.16
CA VAL A 3 -9.98 6.00 1.77
C VAL A 3 -11.31 5.63 1.13
N THR A 4 -12.38 6.29 1.55
CA THR A 4 -13.69 6.20 0.91
C THR A 4 -13.85 7.33 -0.10
N LEU A 5 -14.24 6.98 -1.31
CA LEU A 5 -14.55 7.87 -2.41
C LEU A 5 -16.06 7.98 -2.56
N LEU A 6 -16.52 9.18 -2.83
CA LEU A 6 -17.91 9.50 -3.12
C LEU A 6 -17.95 10.31 -4.41
N ALA A 7 -18.76 9.86 -5.35
CA ALA A 7 -19.10 10.60 -6.56
C ALA A 7 -20.62 10.81 -6.62
N HIS A 8 -21.05 11.83 -7.36
CA HIS A 8 -22.45 12.13 -7.58
C HIS A 8 -22.73 12.08 -9.07
N ASP A 9 -23.84 11.46 -9.43
CA ASP A 9 -24.40 11.50 -10.77
C ASP A 9 -25.83 12.01 -10.63
N ASP A 10 -26.17 13.06 -11.40
CA ASP A 10 -27.46 13.76 -11.27
C ASP A 10 -28.65 12.90 -11.78
N ASP A 11 -28.37 11.98 -12.71
CA ASP A 11 -29.35 11.08 -13.31
C ASP A 11 -29.48 9.75 -12.55
N GLY A 12 -28.57 9.52 -11.59
CA GLY A 12 -28.55 8.32 -10.75
C GLY A 12 -27.97 7.11 -11.46
N ASP A 13 -27.15 7.32 -12.48
CA ASP A 13 -26.52 6.25 -13.24
C ASP A 13 -25.47 5.49 -12.40
N SER A 14 -25.31 4.20 -12.71
CA SER A 14 -24.27 3.39 -12.09
C SER A 14 -22.90 3.91 -12.47
N LEU A 15 -22.09 4.14 -11.44
CA LEU A 15 -20.72 4.61 -11.59
C LEU A 15 -19.72 3.46 -11.54
N ILE A 16 -18.64 3.57 -12.29
CA ILE A 16 -17.54 2.61 -12.31
C ILE A 16 -16.26 3.37 -11.97
N TYR A 17 -15.55 2.87 -10.96
CA TYR A 17 -14.31 3.48 -10.51
C TYR A 17 -13.08 2.74 -11.03
N TYR A 18 -11.99 3.50 -11.16
CA TYR A 18 -10.67 3.00 -11.51
C TYR A 18 -9.60 3.75 -10.72
N VAL A 19 -8.50 3.06 -10.44
CA VAL A 19 -7.29 3.62 -9.85
C VAL A 19 -6.13 3.26 -10.75
N ASP A 20 -5.32 4.25 -11.11
CA ASP A 20 -4.21 4.12 -12.08
C ASP A 20 -2.97 3.40 -11.50
N ASP A 21 -2.95 3.18 -10.19
CA ASP A 21 -1.82 2.60 -9.48
C ASP A 21 -2.14 1.20 -8.92
N ALA A 22 -1.40 0.20 -9.42
CA ALA A 22 -1.58 -1.21 -9.06
C ALA A 22 -1.21 -1.56 -7.61
N ARG A 23 -0.56 -0.67 -6.85
CA ARG A 23 -0.32 -0.85 -5.41
C ARG A 23 -1.60 -0.71 -4.60
N PHE A 24 -2.59 -0.02 -5.15
CA PHE A 24 -3.88 0.22 -4.52
C PHE A 24 -4.87 -0.91 -4.83
N ARG A 25 -5.85 -1.09 -3.95
CA ARG A 25 -6.96 -2.04 -4.14
C ARG A 25 -8.26 -1.28 -4.08
N LEU A 26 -9.00 -1.31 -5.18
CA LEU A 26 -10.34 -0.76 -5.29
C LEU A 26 -11.37 -1.82 -4.87
N SER A 27 -12.33 -1.42 -4.05
CA SER A 27 -13.52 -2.20 -3.70
C SER A 27 -14.75 -1.32 -3.85
N GLN A 28 -15.72 -1.77 -4.65
CA GLN A 28 -16.96 -1.05 -4.90
C GLN A 28 -18.16 -2.00 -4.72
N PRO A 29 -18.59 -2.25 -3.47
CA PRO A 29 -19.69 -3.16 -3.22
C PRO A 29 -21.00 -2.58 -3.78
N GLY A 30 -21.68 -3.34 -4.64
CA GLY A 30 -23.02 -3.02 -5.12
C GLY A 30 -23.11 -1.99 -6.25
N GLY A 31 -22.01 -1.56 -6.87
CA GLY A 31 -22.02 -0.77 -8.10
C GLY A 31 -22.69 0.61 -8.00
N GLY A 32 -22.57 1.26 -6.84
CA GLY A 32 -23.15 2.59 -6.58
C GLY A 32 -22.11 3.71 -6.48
N ASN A 33 -22.54 4.81 -5.86
CA ASN A 33 -21.82 6.08 -5.79
C ASN A 33 -20.60 6.09 -4.85
N MET A 34 -20.30 4.94 -4.22
CA MET A 34 -19.24 4.82 -3.21
C MET A 34 -18.24 3.74 -3.60
N ALA A 35 -16.96 4.05 -3.50
CA ALA A 35 -15.88 3.09 -3.60
C ALA A 35 -14.90 3.26 -2.44
N THR A 36 -14.14 2.21 -2.13
CA THR A 36 -13.05 2.26 -1.15
C THR A 36 -11.76 1.87 -1.81
N ILE A 37 -10.73 2.68 -1.60
CA ILE A 37 -9.36 2.37 -1.99
C ILE A 37 -8.55 2.02 -0.74
N THR A 38 -7.86 0.88 -0.77
CA THR A 38 -6.94 0.46 0.29
C THR A 38 -5.52 0.33 -0.22
N TYR A 39 -4.55 0.56 0.67
CA TYR A 39 -3.12 0.55 0.36
C TYR A 39 -2.29 0.21 1.59
N THR A 40 -1.29 -0.64 1.40
CA THR A 40 -0.28 -1.00 2.40
C THR A 40 1.08 -0.55 1.87
N PRO A 41 1.72 0.46 2.50
CA PRO A 41 3.05 0.89 2.09
C PRO A 41 4.10 -0.21 2.22
N GLY A 42 4.98 -0.32 1.24
CA GLY A 42 6.25 -1.04 1.34
C GLY A 42 7.44 -0.10 1.44
N GLU A 43 8.62 -0.66 1.72
CA GLU A 43 9.88 0.09 1.87
C GLU A 43 10.22 0.96 0.65
N GLY A 44 9.88 0.49 -0.56
CA GLY A 44 10.12 1.22 -1.81
C GLY A 44 9.17 2.39 -2.06
N ASP A 45 8.14 2.57 -1.23
CA ASP A 45 7.11 3.58 -1.42
C ASP A 45 7.36 4.88 -0.64
N VAL A 46 8.44 4.95 0.15
CA VAL A 46 8.80 6.14 0.94
C VAL A 46 8.92 7.37 0.03
N GLY A 47 8.20 8.43 0.36
CA GLY A 47 8.11 9.65 -0.45
C GLY A 47 6.67 10.09 -0.71
N VAL A 48 6.45 10.71 -1.86
CA VAL A 48 5.13 11.18 -2.29
C VAL A 48 4.64 10.34 -3.45
N LEU A 49 3.43 9.80 -3.33
CA LEU A 49 2.71 9.11 -4.39
C LEU A 49 1.60 10.00 -4.92
N PHE A 50 1.53 10.14 -6.24
CA PHE A 50 0.39 10.73 -6.94
C PHE A 50 -0.41 9.60 -7.55
N VAL A 51 -1.69 9.51 -7.19
CA VAL A 51 -2.60 8.46 -7.62
C VAL A 51 -3.83 9.10 -8.21
N THR A 52 -4.18 8.73 -9.43
CA THR A 52 -5.40 9.22 -10.09
C THR A 52 -6.50 8.20 -9.92
N VAL A 53 -7.64 8.67 -9.41
CA VAL A 53 -8.88 7.93 -9.39
C VAL A 53 -9.77 8.51 -10.47
N SER A 54 -10.21 7.67 -11.39
CA SER A 54 -11.21 8.03 -12.40
C SER A 54 -12.54 7.38 -12.05
N VAL A 55 -13.64 8.09 -12.33
CA VAL A 55 -14.99 7.56 -12.22
C VAL A 55 -15.75 7.90 -13.49
N TRP A 56 -16.49 6.93 -14.05
CA TRP A 56 -17.35 7.15 -15.20
C TRP A 56 -18.72 6.53 -15.04
N ASP A 57 -19.70 7.11 -15.73
CA ASP A 57 -21.03 6.55 -15.89
C ASP A 57 -21.09 5.52 -17.04
N VAL A 58 -22.27 4.94 -17.27
CA VAL A 58 -22.51 3.99 -18.36
C VAL A 58 -22.50 4.63 -19.76
N PHE A 59 -22.50 5.97 -19.83
CA PHE A 59 -22.46 6.76 -21.05
C PHE A 59 -21.05 7.25 -21.42
N ASN A 60 -20.04 6.87 -20.63
CA ASN A 60 -18.63 7.27 -20.75
C ASN A 60 -18.37 8.76 -20.48
N THR A 61 -19.23 9.45 -19.74
CA THR A 61 -18.83 10.70 -19.09
C THR A 61 -18.00 10.36 -17.86
N PHE A 62 -17.00 11.18 -17.53
CA PHE A 62 -16.05 10.85 -16.47
C PHE A 62 -15.54 12.08 -15.72
N ASP A 63 -15.07 11.86 -14.50
CA ASP A 63 -14.34 12.83 -13.68
C ASP A 63 -13.12 12.17 -13.02
N ASP A 64 -12.13 12.98 -12.67
CA ASP A 64 -10.84 12.53 -12.12
C ASP A 64 -10.51 13.22 -10.79
N LEU A 65 -9.98 12.44 -9.84
CA LEU A 65 -9.44 12.93 -8.58
C LEU A 65 -8.00 12.48 -8.40
N VAL A 66 -7.07 13.44 -8.26
CA VAL A 66 -5.67 13.16 -7.93
C VAL A 66 -5.47 13.18 -6.42
N LEU A 67 -5.06 12.05 -5.85
CA LEU A 67 -4.65 11.91 -4.46
C LEU A 67 -3.15 12.13 -4.32
N ASN A 68 -2.76 12.97 -3.36
CA ASN A 68 -1.37 13.18 -2.95
C ASN A 68 -1.15 12.48 -1.60
N ILE A 69 -0.41 11.37 -1.61
CA ILE A 69 -0.20 10.51 -0.44
C ILE A 69 1.27 10.58 -0.03
N SER A 70 1.52 11.04 1.19
CA SER A 70 2.86 11.03 1.79
C SER A 70 3.08 9.75 2.58
N VAL A 71 4.09 8.98 2.17
CA VAL A 71 4.57 7.79 2.87
C VAL A 71 5.85 8.17 3.60
N GLN A 72 5.83 8.07 4.93
CA GLN A 72 6.96 8.40 5.78
C GLN A 72 7.67 7.13 6.22
N ASN A 73 8.99 7.12 6.13
CA ASN A 73 9.79 6.06 6.72
C ASN A 73 9.71 6.14 8.26
N VAL A 74 9.59 5.00 8.91
CA VAL A 74 9.63 4.89 10.38
C VAL A 74 10.81 4.00 10.75
N ASN A 75 11.59 4.41 11.75
CA ASN A 75 12.79 3.67 12.14
C ASN A 75 12.43 2.25 12.66
N ASP A 76 12.96 1.23 11.99
CA ASP A 76 12.94 -0.15 12.49
C ASP A 76 13.94 -0.38 13.63
N PRO A 77 13.61 -1.18 14.66
CA PRO A 77 14.55 -1.55 15.71
C PRO A 77 15.68 -2.46 15.18
N PRO A 78 16.88 -2.42 15.78
CA PRO A 78 17.96 -3.34 15.40
C PRO A 78 17.55 -4.80 15.67
N SER A 79 17.97 -5.72 14.79
CA SER A 79 17.78 -7.16 14.96
C SER A 79 19.12 -7.91 14.99
N LEU A 80 19.22 -8.90 15.89
CA LEU A 80 20.34 -9.84 15.92
C LEU A 80 20.00 -11.04 15.05
N VAL A 81 20.90 -11.40 14.14
CA VAL A 81 20.83 -12.65 13.37
C VAL A 81 22.07 -13.48 13.70
N LEU A 82 21.87 -14.74 14.09
CA LEU A 82 22.96 -15.68 14.30
C LEU A 82 23.41 -16.21 12.93
N PHE A 83 24.61 -15.87 12.50
CA PHE A 83 25.25 -16.47 11.33
C PHE A 83 26.08 -17.67 11.79
N GLU A 84 25.45 -18.84 11.74
CA GLU A 84 25.96 -20.15 12.17
C GLU A 84 26.38 -20.23 13.66
N ALA A 85 26.16 -21.39 14.28
CA ALA A 85 26.69 -21.63 15.61
C ALA A 85 28.21 -21.73 15.51
N VAL A 86 28.95 -20.89 16.23
CA VAL A 86 30.36 -21.12 16.46
C VAL A 86 30.46 -22.43 17.24
N ASP A 87 30.93 -23.49 16.59
CA ASP A 87 31.27 -24.72 17.28
C ASP A 87 32.50 -24.43 18.16
N VAL A 88 32.30 -24.43 19.48
CA VAL A 88 33.35 -24.10 20.46
C VAL A 88 34.15 -25.35 20.84
N SER A 89 34.11 -26.40 20.01
CA SER A 89 34.78 -27.68 20.27
C SER A 89 36.31 -27.62 20.17
N ASP A 90 36.90 -26.55 19.61
CA ASP A 90 38.35 -26.39 19.39
C ASP A 90 39.10 -25.60 20.49
N MET A 91 38.49 -25.34 21.66
CA MET A 91 39.26 -24.82 22.80
C MET A 91 39.98 -25.97 23.52
N ASP A 92 41.00 -26.54 22.86
CA ASP A 92 41.98 -27.39 23.52
C ASP A 92 42.58 -26.61 24.72
N GLN A 93 42.30 -27.09 25.94
CA GLN A 93 42.96 -26.60 27.13
C GLN A 93 44.45 -26.90 27.01
N VAL A 94 45.26 -25.86 26.79
CA VAL A 94 46.70 -25.97 26.92
C VAL A 94 47.02 -26.05 28.42
N GLU A 95 47.31 -27.25 28.92
CA GLU A 95 47.93 -27.41 30.23
C GLU A 95 49.38 -26.91 30.18
N TYR A 96 49.75 -25.98 31.06
CA TYR A 96 51.13 -25.59 31.31
C TYR A 96 51.65 -26.42 32.50
N THR A 97 52.69 -27.24 32.29
CA THR A 97 53.50 -27.85 33.35
C THR A 97 54.69 -26.97 33.71
#